data_AF-A0A7K2VRM6-F1
#
_entry.id   AF-A0A7K2VRM6-F1
#
_cell.length_a   1.000
_cell.length_b   1.000
_cell.length_c   1.000
_cell.angle_alpha   90.00
_cell.angle_beta   90.00
_cell.angle_gamma   90.00
#
_symmetry.space_group_name_H-M   'P 1'
#
loop_
_entity.id
_entity.type
_entity.pdbx_description
1 polymer ?
#
loop_
_entity_poly.entity_id
_entity_poly.type
_entity_poly.pdbx_seq_one_letter_code
_entity_poly.pdbx_strand_id
1 'polypeptide(L)'
;QAESPTARLALAAAATRLDTARLHARRLADSVDEHAQAVENPDLLTRARARMDATHVVQQCRQTVDDIVTLYGSSALDESNPLQRLWRDIHTGSRHAGFGMGVPEQVYGSALVGQDPRAISMLV
;
A
#
# COMPACT_ATOMS: atom_id res chain seq x y z
N GLN A 1 -14.50 -17.02 -17.68
CA GLN A 1 -14.49 -15.90 -16.71
C GLN A 1 -14.76 -14.54 -17.39
N ALA A 2 -14.15 -14.20 -18.53
CA ALA A 2 -14.30 -12.87 -19.17
C ALA A 2 -15.76 -12.46 -19.50
N GLU A 3 -16.63 -13.41 -19.80
CA GLU A 3 -18.05 -13.15 -20.10
C GLU A 3 -18.91 -12.89 -18.85
N SER A 4 -18.41 -13.20 -17.64
CA SER A 4 -19.14 -12.96 -16.39
C SER A 4 -19.18 -11.46 -16.03
N PRO A 5 -20.37 -10.84 -15.87
CA PRO A 5 -20.48 -9.46 -15.42
C PRO A 5 -19.81 -9.22 -14.07
N THR A 6 -19.98 -10.13 -13.11
CA THR A 6 -19.38 -10.05 -11.79
C THR A 6 -17.85 -10.10 -11.86
N ALA A 7 -17.29 -10.93 -12.75
CA ALA A 7 -15.85 -10.99 -12.97
C ALA A 7 -15.30 -9.67 -13.51
N ARG A 8 -16.02 -9.03 -14.45
CA ARG A 8 -15.62 -7.73 -15.00
C ARG A 8 -15.69 -6.62 -13.95
N LEU A 9 -16.68 -6.63 -13.06
CA LEU A 9 -16.78 -5.68 -11.95
C LEU A 9 -15.61 -5.83 -10.97
N ALA A 10 -15.28 -7.06 -10.57
CA ALA A 10 -14.14 -7.34 -9.70
C ALA A 10 -12.81 -6.90 -10.34
N LEU A 11 -12.62 -7.17 -11.63
CA LEU A 11 -11.44 -6.74 -12.37
C LEU A 11 -11.32 -5.22 -12.44
N ALA A 12 -12.41 -4.50 -12.72
CA ALA A 12 -12.43 -3.04 -12.74
C ALA A 12 -12.08 -2.44 -11.37
N ALA A 13 -12.60 -3.01 -10.28
CA ALA A 13 -12.28 -2.59 -8.93
C ALA A 13 -10.79 -2.82 -8.59
N ALA A 14 -10.26 -4.00 -8.92
CA ALA A 14 -8.84 -4.32 -8.74
C ALA A 14 -7.92 -3.38 -9.54
N ALA A 15 -8.25 -3.11 -10.81
CA ALA A 15 -7.48 -2.19 -11.65
C ALA A 15 -7.47 -0.76 -11.06
N THR A 16 -8.64 -0.25 -10.67
CA THR A 16 -8.77 1.07 -10.06
C THR A 16 -7.98 1.17 -8.75
N ARG A 17 -7.99 0.10 -7.93
CA ARG A 17 -7.24 0.06 -6.69
C ARG A 17 -5.72 0.11 -6.92
N LEU A 18 -5.22 -0.60 -7.93
CA LEU A 18 -3.81 -0.53 -8.32
C LEU A 18 -3.43 0.85 -8.84
N ASP A 19 -4.31 1.52 -9.58
CA ASP A 19 -4.05 2.88 -10.04
C ASP A 19 -3.95 3.85 -8.88
N THR A 20 -4.85 3.77 -7.90
CA THR A 20 -4.72 4.52 -6.64
C THR A 20 -3.41 4.20 -5.93
N ALA A 21 -3.04 2.93 -5.80
CA ALA A 21 -1.76 2.55 -5.18
C ALA A 21 -0.56 3.17 -5.92
N ARG A 22 -0.56 3.18 -7.26
CA ARG A 22 0.48 3.83 -8.07
C ARG A 22 0.52 5.34 -7.85
N LEU A 23 -0.64 6.00 -7.74
CA LEU A 23 -0.70 7.44 -7.48
C LEU A 23 -0.08 7.79 -6.11
N HIS A 24 -0.40 7.02 -5.06
CA HIS A 24 0.22 7.21 -3.74
C HIS A 24 1.73 6.92 -3.76
N ALA A 25 2.16 5.86 -4.45
CA ALA A 25 3.58 5.52 -4.58
C ALA A 25 4.37 6.60 -5.32
N ARG A 26 3.80 7.15 -6.41
CA ARG A 26 4.42 8.26 -7.15
C ARG A 26 4.50 9.51 -6.31
N ARG A 27 3.39 9.93 -5.68
CA ARG A 27 3.41 11.11 -4.81
C ARG A 27 4.43 10.98 -3.68
N LEU A 28 4.59 9.79 -3.11
CA LEU A 28 5.63 9.52 -2.11
C LEU A 28 7.04 9.70 -2.71
N ALA A 29 7.32 9.11 -3.87
CA ALA A 29 8.61 9.25 -4.55
C ALA A 29 8.91 10.71 -4.93
N ASP A 30 7.95 11.38 -5.57
CA ASP A 30 8.04 12.78 -5.98
C ASP A 30 8.33 13.68 -4.76
N SER A 31 7.64 13.47 -3.64
CA SER A 31 7.87 14.22 -2.41
C SER A 31 9.28 14.02 -1.84
N VAL A 32 9.87 12.83 -1.97
CA VAL A 32 11.25 12.56 -1.53
C VAL A 32 12.24 13.26 -2.46
N ASP A 33 12.02 13.15 -3.78
CA ASP A 33 12.88 13.74 -4.80
C ASP A 33 12.88 15.28 -4.72
N GLU A 34 11.72 15.90 -4.53
CA GLU A 34 11.58 17.36 -4.36
C GLU A 34 12.38 17.89 -3.17
N HIS A 35 12.28 17.24 -2.00
CA HIS A 35 13.02 17.63 -0.80
C HIS A 35 14.53 17.40 -0.96
N ALA A 36 14.92 16.30 -1.61
CA ALA A 36 16.32 16.01 -1.91
C ALA A 36 16.92 17.06 -2.86
N GLN A 37 16.18 17.48 -3.88
CA GLN A 37 16.60 18.54 -4.82
C GLN A 37 16.72 19.91 -4.13
N ALA A 38 15.83 20.21 -3.19
CA ALA A 38 15.87 21.44 -2.40
C ALA A 38 16.98 21.44 -1.33
N VAL A 39 17.58 20.27 -1.03
CA VAL A 39 18.54 20.09 0.08
C VAL A 39 17.89 20.43 1.44
N GLU A 40 16.61 20.08 1.59
CA GLU A 40 15.81 20.35 2.78
C GLU A 40 15.26 19.04 3.36
N ASN A 41 15.20 18.96 4.69
CA ASN A 41 14.52 17.84 5.34
C ASN A 41 13.01 18.10 5.39
N PRO A 42 12.17 17.12 5.06
CA PRO A 42 10.72 17.26 5.18
C PRO A 42 10.29 17.48 6.63
N ASP A 43 9.21 18.23 6.83
CA ASP A 43 8.63 18.41 8.15
C ASP A 43 7.99 17.12 8.69
N LEU A 44 7.63 17.10 9.98
CA LEU A 44 7.07 15.91 10.62
C LEU A 44 5.75 15.45 9.99
N LEU A 45 4.94 16.38 9.50
CA LEU A 45 3.66 16.05 8.85
C LEU A 45 3.88 15.35 7.51
N THR A 46 4.81 15.86 6.70
CA THR A 46 5.18 15.27 5.40
C THR A 46 5.77 13.89 5.58
N ARG A 47 6.66 13.71 6.57
CA ARG A 47 7.24 12.40 6.90
C ARG A 47 6.19 11.41 7.41
N ALA A 48 5.27 11.87 8.25
CA ALA A 48 4.15 11.06 8.72
C ALA A 48 3.23 10.63 7.56
N ARG A 49 2.92 11.54 6.63
CA ARG A 49 2.15 11.24 5.42
C ARG A 49 2.87 10.22 4.54
N ALA A 50 4.18 10.35 4.35
CA ALA A 50 4.98 9.41 3.57
C ALA A 50 4.87 7.98 4.10
N ARG A 51 4.90 7.80 5.43
CA ARG A 51 4.66 6.48 6.05
C ARG A 51 3.25 5.97 5.83
N MET A 52 2.26 6.85 5.95
CA MET A 52 0.86 6.50 5.67
C MET A 52 0.67 6.05 4.22
N ASP A 53 1.28 6.75 3.26
CA ASP A 53 1.19 6.41 1.85
C ASP A 53 1.80 5.06 1.52
N ALA A 54 3.02 4.81 2.01
CA ALA A 54 3.68 3.52 1.82
C ALA A 54 2.82 2.37 2.38
N THR A 55 2.22 2.59 3.56
CA THR A 55 1.32 1.63 4.21
C THR A 55 0.04 1.41 3.39
N HIS A 56 -0.57 2.49 2.90
CA HIS A 56 -1.77 2.43 2.09
C HIS A 56 -1.52 1.67 0.78
N VAL A 57 -0.41 1.92 0.10
CA VAL A 57 0.02 1.20 -1.12
C VAL A 57 0.10 -0.30 -0.86
N VAL A 58 0.78 -0.70 0.22
CA VAL A 58 0.93 -2.11 0.60
C VAL A 58 -0.43 -2.76 0.90
N GLN A 59 -1.31 -2.08 1.63
CA GLN A 59 -2.66 -2.56 1.91
C GLN A 59 -3.48 -2.73 0.62
N GLN A 60 -3.41 -1.78 -0.30
CA GLN A 60 -4.10 -1.84 -1.59
C GLN A 60 -3.59 -3.00 -2.46
N CYS A 61 -2.28 -3.21 -2.53
CA CYS A 61 -1.68 -4.31 -3.27
C CYS A 61 -2.10 -5.67 -2.69
N ARG A 62 -2.10 -5.82 -1.35
CA ARG A 62 -2.53 -7.05 -0.68
C ARG A 62 -4.00 -7.36 -0.96
N GLN A 63 -4.90 -6.38 -0.80
CA GLN A 63 -6.32 -6.62 -1.08
C GLN A 63 -6.55 -6.94 -2.56
N THR A 64 -5.80 -6.31 -3.47
CA THR A 64 -5.90 -6.61 -4.91
C THR A 64 -5.53 -8.05 -5.21
N VAL A 65 -4.41 -8.56 -4.67
CA VAL A 65 -4.02 -9.95 -4.94
C VAL A 65 -5.01 -10.95 -4.33
N ASP A 66 -5.59 -10.65 -3.17
CA ASP A 66 -6.66 -11.46 -2.57
C ASP A 66 -7.92 -11.53 -3.46
N ASP A 67 -8.35 -10.39 -3.99
CA ASP A 67 -9.50 -10.31 -4.89
C ASP A 67 -9.24 -11.10 -6.19
N ILE A 68 -8.03 -11.00 -6.75
CA ILE A 68 -7.66 -11.69 -7.99
C ILE A 68 -7.53 -13.21 -7.78
N VAL A 69 -6.94 -13.67 -6.67
CA VAL A 69 -6.92 -15.10 -6.31
C VAL A 69 -8.34 -15.65 -6.18
N THR A 70 -9.22 -14.92 -5.49
CA THR A 70 -10.63 -15.30 -5.34
C THR A 70 -11.34 -15.39 -6.70
N LEU A 71 -11.10 -14.41 -7.58
CA LEU A 71 -11.68 -14.38 -8.93
C LEU A 71 -11.18 -15.53 -9.82
N TYR A 72 -9.90 -15.87 -9.70
CA TYR A 72 -9.26 -16.95 -10.47
C TYR A 72 -9.70 -18.34 -9.98
N GLY A 73 -10.05 -18.46 -8.69
CA GLY A 73 -10.53 -19.68 -8.06
C GLY A 73 -9.41 -20.62 -7.61
N SER A 74 -9.76 -21.85 -7.23
CA SER A 74 -8.82 -22.80 -6.60
C SER A 74 -7.57 -23.10 -7.42
N SER A 75 -7.67 -23.07 -8.76
CA SER A 75 -6.52 -23.25 -9.66
C SER A 75 -5.45 -22.15 -9.54
N ALA A 76 -5.74 -21.04 -8.85
CA ALA A 76 -4.74 -20.03 -8.49
C ALA A 76 -3.66 -20.59 -7.55
N LEU A 77 -4.02 -21.61 -6.76
CA LEU A 77 -3.18 -22.21 -5.71
C LEU A 77 -2.38 -23.43 -6.21
N ASP A 78 -2.54 -23.80 -7.47
CA ASP A 78 -1.68 -24.80 -8.09
C ASP A 78 -0.22 -24.30 -8.14
N GLU A 79 0.74 -25.16 -7.82
CA GLU A 79 2.16 -24.77 -7.74
C GLU A 79 2.71 -24.28 -9.09
N SER A 80 2.17 -24.78 -10.21
CA SER A 80 2.54 -24.32 -11.56
C SER A 80 2.00 -22.93 -11.88
N ASN A 81 0.98 -22.46 -11.15
CA ASN A 81 0.40 -21.16 -11.35
C ASN A 81 1.26 -20.06 -10.67
N PRO A 82 1.73 -19.04 -11.39
CA PRO A 82 2.53 -17.96 -10.78
C PRO A 82 1.73 -17.09 -9.80
N LEU A 83 0.39 -17.12 -9.84
CA LEU A 83 -0.45 -16.25 -9.01
C LEU A 83 -0.29 -16.55 -7.51
N GLN A 84 -0.21 -17.82 -7.09
CA GLN A 84 0.03 -18.15 -5.68
C GLN A 84 1.40 -17.67 -5.19
N ARG A 85 2.41 -17.57 -6.07
CA ARG A 85 3.71 -17.02 -5.69
C ARG A 85 3.60 -15.52 -5.41
N LEU A 86 2.97 -14.76 -6.31
CA LEU A 86 2.70 -13.34 -6.10
C LEU A 86 1.88 -13.10 -4.82
N TRP A 87 0.86 -13.92 -4.59
CA TRP A 87 0.07 -13.86 -3.36
C TRP A 87 0.93 -14.05 -2.11
N ARG A 88 1.73 -15.12 -2.04
CA ARG A 88 2.64 -15.36 -0.90
C ARG A 88 3.62 -14.22 -0.71
N ASP A 89 4.28 -13.77 -1.77
CA ASP A 89 5.31 -12.73 -1.72
C ASP A 89 4.73 -11.39 -1.21
N ILE A 90 3.57 -10.99 -1.73
CA ILE A 90 2.88 -9.76 -1.29
C ILE A 90 2.41 -9.89 0.16
N HIS A 91 1.82 -11.04 0.54
CA HIS A 91 1.38 -11.24 1.93
C HIS A 91 2.56 -11.18 2.90
N THR A 92 3.66 -11.86 2.60
CA THR A 92 4.87 -11.81 3.44
C THR A 92 5.45 -10.39 3.51
N GLY A 93 5.68 -9.75 2.36
CA GLY A 93 6.24 -8.39 2.31
C GLY A 93 5.37 -7.35 3.02
N SER A 94 4.04 -7.49 2.93
CA SER A 94 3.09 -6.57 3.56
C SER A 94 3.10 -6.57 5.09
N ARG A 95 3.75 -7.56 5.71
CA ARG A 95 3.89 -7.67 7.17
C ARG A 95 5.20 -7.12 7.70
N HIS A 96 6.00 -6.48 6.85
CA HIS A 96 7.14 -5.72 7.32
C HIS A 96 6.72 -4.69 8.38
N ALA A 97 7.50 -4.57 9.45
CA ALA A 97 7.17 -3.74 10.62
C ALA A 97 6.87 -2.27 10.28
N GLY A 98 7.43 -1.77 9.16
CA GLY A 98 7.19 -0.42 8.65
C GLY A 98 5.74 -0.11 8.24
N PHE A 99 4.93 -1.14 7.92
CA PHE A 99 3.54 -0.99 7.43
C PHE A 99 2.50 -1.59 8.39
N GLY A 100 2.94 -2.10 9.54
CA GLY A 100 2.13 -2.95 10.40
C GLY A 100 1.57 -2.26 11.64
N MET A 101 0.73 -3.02 12.36
CA MET A 101 0.27 -2.72 13.72
C MET A 101 -0.49 -1.39 13.90
N GLY A 102 -0.95 -0.77 12.81
CA GLY A 102 -1.64 0.52 12.87
C GLY A 102 -0.72 1.70 13.25
N VAL A 103 0.60 1.50 13.31
CA VAL A 103 1.55 2.53 13.74
C VAL A 103 1.63 3.68 12.73
N PRO A 104 1.74 3.45 11.41
CA PRO A 104 1.74 4.53 10.42
C PRO A 104 0.46 5.37 10.46
N GLU A 105 -0.70 4.74 10.65
CA GLU A 105 -2.00 5.41 10.79
C GLU A 105 -2.04 6.30 12.03
N GLN A 106 -1.56 5.80 13.17
CA GLN A 106 -1.46 6.60 14.41
C GLN A 106 -0.51 7.78 14.25
N VAL A 107 0.67 7.56 13.67
CA VAL A 107 1.68 8.59 13.40
C VAL A 107 1.09 9.71 12.55
N TYR A 108 0.42 9.36 11.45
CA TYR A 108 -0.19 10.37 10.57
C TYR A 108 -1.39 11.06 11.22
N GLY A 109 -2.27 10.31 11.90
CA GLY A 109 -3.40 10.87 12.63
C GLY A 109 -2.98 11.87 13.71
N SER A 110 -1.92 11.56 14.48
CA SER A 110 -1.35 12.45 15.48
C SER A 110 -0.80 13.74 14.86
N ALA A 111 -0.05 13.63 13.76
CA ALA A 111 0.48 14.79 13.05
C ALA A 111 -0.64 15.69 12.46
N LEU A 112 -1.73 15.11 11.97
CA LEU A 112 -2.87 15.86 11.42
C LEU A 112 -3.59 16.74 12.46
N VAL A 113 -3.53 16.36 13.73
CA VAL A 113 -4.11 17.14 14.84
C VAL A 113 -3.07 18.01 15.57
N GLY A 114 -1.88 18.16 15.00
CA GLY A 114 -0.81 19.01 15.53
C GLY A 114 -0.06 18.44 16.74
N GLN A 115 -0.21 17.15 17.03
CA GLN A 115 0.59 16.48 18.05
C GLN A 115 1.93 16.00 17.46
N ASP A 116 2.92 15.76 18.33
CA ASP A 116 4.23 15.27 17.90
C ASP A 116 4.19 13.77 17.59
N PRO A 117 4.29 13.34 16.31
CA PRO A 117 4.23 11.92 15.95
C PRO A 117 5.37 11.07 16.54
N ARG A 118 6.47 11.69 17.00
CA ARG A 118 7.60 10.98 17.62
C ARG A 118 7.24 10.33 18.94
N ALA A 119 6.17 10.79 19.60
CA ALA A 119 5.63 10.15 20.80
C ALA A 119 5.11 8.73 20.53
N ILE A 120 4.75 8.43 19.28
CA ILE A 120 4.29 7.10 18.83
C ILE A 120 5.45 6.31 18.26
N SER A 121 6.26 6.96 17.39
CA SER A 121 7.37 6.30 16.72
C SER A 121 8.48 7.29 16.38
N MET A 122 9.69 7.01 16.86
CA MET A 122 10.89 7.79 16.50
C MET A 122 11.28 7.64 15.02
N LEU A 123 10.71 6.65 14.32
CA LEU A 123 10.87 6.44 12.89
C LEU A 123 9.82 7.22 12.09
N VAL A 124 9.35 8.38 12.58
CA VAL A 124 8.68 9.37 11.73
C VAL A 124 9.74 10.30 11.22
#